data_AF-A0A2J6TTL9-F1
#
_entry.id   AF-A0A2J6TTL9-F1
#
_cell.length_a   1.000
_cell.length_b   1.000
_cell.length_c   1.000
_cell.angle_alpha   90.00
_cell.angle_beta   90.00
_cell.angle_gamma   90.00
#
_symmetry.space_group_name_H-M   'P 1'
#
loop_
_entity.id
_entity.type
_entity.pdbx_description
1 polymer ?
#
loop_
_entity_poly.entity_id
_entity_poly.type
_entity_poly.pdbx_seq_one_letter_code
_entity_poly.pdbx_strand_id
1 'polypeptide(L)' 'MGQAFSGPNAFKFFGFTPAATAVLQRSPLLLVILVVVLVVCIGLGLLAWYIHYVTNIPYRKPKEVKGAKK' A
#
# COMPACT_ATOMS: atom_id res chain seq x y z
N MET A 1 21.43 -13.59 12.15
CA MET A 1 20.47 -12.52 11.81
C MET A 1 20.39 -11.58 13.01
N GLY A 2 20.66 -10.29 12.79
CA GLY A 2 21.18 -9.38 13.81
C GLY A 2 20.25 -9.04 14.97
N GLN A 3 20.86 -8.49 16.03
CA GLN A 3 20.24 -8.00 17.28
C GLN A 3 19.04 -7.06 17.09
N ALA A 4 18.80 -6.52 15.89
CA ALA A 4 17.72 -5.59 15.57
C ALA A 4 16.29 -6.13 15.83
N PHE A 5 16.12 -7.47 15.84
CA PHE A 5 14.82 -8.11 16.08
C PHE A 5 14.75 -8.91 17.38
N SER A 6 15.71 -8.73 18.28
CA SER A 6 15.84 -9.50 19.53
C SER A 6 15.75 -8.60 20.76
N GLY A 7 15.14 -9.09 21.84
CA GLY A 7 15.15 -8.45 23.16
C GLY A 7 13.78 -7.96 23.65
N PRO A 8 13.65 -7.59 24.94
CA PRO A 8 12.37 -7.30 25.59
C PRO A 8 11.60 -6.11 25.00
N ASN A 9 12.30 -5.23 24.28
CA ASN A 9 11.75 -4.01 23.68
C ASN A 9 11.64 -4.08 22.15
N ALA A 10 11.85 -5.25 21.52
CA ALA A 10 11.66 -5.39 20.08
C ALA A 10 10.22 -5.01 19.70
N PHE A 11 10.06 -4.20 18.64
CA PHE A 11 8.75 -3.76 18.14
C PHE A 11 7.88 -2.96 19.13
N LYS A 12 8.46 -2.41 20.21
CA LYS A 12 7.71 -1.62 21.22
C LYS A 12 6.94 -0.43 20.62
N PHE A 13 7.45 0.16 19.53
CA PHE A 13 6.78 1.26 18.83
C PHE A 13 5.51 0.84 18.08
N PHE A 14 5.36 -0.44 17.75
CA PHE A 14 4.17 -0.98 17.10
C PHE A 14 3.06 -1.36 18.10
N GLY A 15 3.34 -1.33 19.42
CA GLY A 15 2.33 -1.61 20.45
C GLY A 15 1.78 -3.04 20.42
N PHE A 16 2.55 -4.01 19.94
CA PHE A 16 2.11 -5.41 19.85
C PHE A 16 1.92 -6.06 21.22
N THR A 17 1.02 -7.05 21.29
CA THR A 17 0.89 -7.90 22.47
C THR A 17 2.16 -8.73 22.68
N PRO A 18 2.47 -9.15 23.91
CA PRO A 18 3.67 -9.96 24.18
C PRO A 18 3.73 -11.25 23.35
N ALA A 19 2.57 -11.87 23.11
CA ALA A 19 2.46 -13.06 22.27
C ALA A 19 2.81 -12.77 20.80
N ALA A 20 2.32 -11.66 20.24
CA ALA A 20 2.63 -11.25 18.87
C ALA A 20 4.12 -10.92 18.71
N THR A 21 4.70 -10.19 19.67
CA THR A 21 6.15 -9.91 19.70
C THR A 21 6.96 -11.19 19.72
N ALA A 22 6.59 -12.19 20.53
CA ALA A 22 7.30 -13.47 20.59
C ALA A 22 7.26 -14.24 19.25
N VAL A 23 6.14 -14.19 18.53
CA VAL A 23 6.02 -14.82 17.19
C VAL A 23 6.94 -14.13 16.18
N LEU A 24 6.95 -12.79 16.17
CA LEU A 24 7.81 -12.01 15.27
C LEU A 24 9.30 -12.16 15.59
N GLN A 25 9.65 -12.32 16.87
CA GLN A 25 11.03 -12.58 17.29
C GLN A 25 11.54 -13.96 16.85
N ARG A 26 10.68 -14.98 16.86
CA ARG A 26 11.03 -16.33 16.36
C ARG A 26 11.25 -16.35 14.86
N SER A 27 10.47 -15.56 14.13
CA SER A 27 10.52 -15.49 12.67
C SER A 27 10.55 -14.04 12.20
N PRO A 28 11.70 -13.36 12.25
CA PRO A 28 11.79 -11.93 11.95
C PRO A 28 11.38 -11.58 10.51
N LEU A 29 11.53 -12.51 9.56
CA LEU A 29 11.04 -12.33 8.19
C LEU A 29 9.52 -12.24 8.09
N LEU A 30 8.77 -12.75 9.08
CA LEU A 30 7.31 -12.72 9.08
C LEU A 30 6.79 -11.28 9.09
N LEU A 31 7.44 -10.38 9.84
CA LEU A 31 7.06 -8.97 9.84
C LEU A 31 7.23 -8.32 8.47
N VAL A 32 8.35 -8.61 7.79
CA VAL A 32 8.65 -8.09 6.45
C VAL A 32 7.59 -8.56 5.47
N ILE A 33 7.24 -9.85 5.50
CA ILE A 33 6.20 -10.42 4.63
C ILE A 33 4.85 -9.74 4.88
N LEU A 34 4.44 -9.59 6.15
CA LEU A 34 3.18 -8.92 6.48
C LEU A 34 3.11 -7.48 5.97
N VAL A 35 4.20 -6.72 6.11
CA VAL A 35 4.28 -5.33 5.62
C VAL A 35 4.24 -5.29 4.08
N VAL A 36 4.98 -6.16 3.40
CA VAL A 36 4.99 -6.23 1.93
C VAL A 36 3.59 -6.55 1.41
N VAL A 37 2.93 -7.57 1.98
CA VAL A 37 1.56 -7.94 1.58
C VAL A 37 0.60 -6.78 1.79
N LEU A 38 0.68 -6.08 2.92
CA LEU A 38 -0.15 -4.91 3.20
C LEU A 38 0.04 -3.81 2.14
N VAL A 39 1.29 -3.47 1.81
CA VAL A 39 1.60 -2.46 0.79
C VAL A 39 1.09 -2.87 -0.59
N VAL A 40 1.23 -4.15 -0.96
CA VAL A 40 0.71 -4.67 -2.24
C VAL A 40 -0.81 -4.57 -2.29
N CYS A 41 -1.52 -4.98 -1.23
CA CYS A 41 -2.98 -4.85 -1.17
C CYS A 41 -3.46 -3.39 -1.31
N ILE A 42 -2.80 -2.46 -0.62
CA ILE A 42 -3.09 -1.02 -0.75
C ILE A 42 -2.80 -0.55 -2.17
N GLY A 43 -1.67 -0.95 -2.76
CA GLY A 43 -1.29 -0.61 -4.13
C GLY A 43 -2.30 -1.09 -5.17
N LEU A 44 -2.81 -2.32 -5.03
CA LEU A 44 -3.86 -2.85 -5.90
C LEU A 44 -5.18 -2.07 -5.75
N GLY A 45 -5.55 -1.70 -4.53
CA GLY A 45 -6.73 -0.87 -4.28
C GLY A 45 -6.60 0.53 -4.91
N LEU A 46 -5.45 1.19 -4.74
CA LEU A 46 -5.16 2.49 -5.34
C LEU A 46 -5.10 2.43 -6.87
N LEU A 47 -4.54 1.36 -7.44
CA LEU A 47 -4.50 1.14 -8.88
C LEU A 47 -5.92 0.99 -9.45
N ALA A 48 -6.76 0.16 -8.81
CA ALA A 48 -8.15 -0.02 -9.20
C ALA A 48 -8.93 1.31 -9.11
N TRP A 49 -8.72 2.08 -8.03
CA TRP A 49 -9.31 3.40 -7.87
C TRP A 49 -8.84 4.38 -8.96
N TYR A 50 -7.56 4.38 -9.31
CA TYR A 50 -7.01 5.25 -10.35
C TYR A 50 -7.59 4.93 -11.74
N ILE A 51 -7.69 3.64 -12.08
CA ILE A 51 -8.34 3.20 -13.32
C ILE A 51 -9.79 3.66 -13.33
N HIS A 52 -10.52 3.49 -12.22
CA HIS A 52 -11.89 3.97 -12.11
C HIS A 52 -11.99 5.48 -12.29
N TYR A 53 -11.10 6.26 -11.66
CA TYR A 53 -11.06 7.71 -11.79
C TYR A 53 -10.86 8.14 -13.25
N VAL A 54 -9.84 7.61 -13.94
CA VAL A 54 -9.51 7.99 -15.33
C VAL A 54 -10.60 7.57 -16.31
N THR A 55 -11.15 6.37 -16.16
CA THR A 55 -12.19 5.84 -17.06
C THR A 55 -13.53 6.54 -16.90
N ASN A 56 -13.80 7.13 -15.73
CA ASN A 56 -15.03 7.87 -15.47
C ASN A 56 -14.93 9.36 -15.85
N ILE A 57 -13.79 9.81 -16.38
CA ILE A 57 -13.65 11.17 -16.92
C ILE A 57 -14.53 11.29 -18.17
N PRO A 58 -15.58 12.13 -18.15
CA PRO A 58 -16.42 12.32 -19.32
C PRO A 58 -15.58 12.89 -20.45
N TYR A 59 -15.64 12.27 -21.63
CA TYR A 59 -14.96 12.78 -22.82
C TYR A 59 -15.44 14.21 -23.07
N ARG A 60 -14.57 15.21 -22.87
CA ARG A 60 -14.85 16.58 -23.27
C ARG A 60 -14.89 16.58 -24.79
N LYS A 61 -16.09 16.60 -25.37
CA LYS A 61 -16.25 16.83 -26.81
C LYS A 61 -15.43 18.07 -27.16
N PRO A 62 -14.54 18.00 -28.17
CA PRO A 62 -13.79 19.17 -28.60
C PRO A 62 -14.80 20.27 -28.91
N LYS A 63 -14.59 21.47 -28.34
CA LYS A 63 -15.45 22.62 -28.63
C LYS A 63 -15.39 22.84 -30.13
N GLU A 64 -16.55 22.86 -30.79
CA GLU A 64 -16.64 23.21 -32.20
C GLU A 64 -15.99 24.58 -32.39
N VAL A 65 -14.89 24.61 -33.14
CA VAL A 65 -14.22 25.85 -33.50
C VAL A 65 -15.11 26.53 -34.54
N LYS A 66 -15.92 27.50 -34.11
CA LYS A 66 -16.71 28.34 -35.03
C LYS A 66 -15.74 29.03 -35.99
N GLY A 67 -15.64 28.52 -37.22
CA GLY A 67 -14.78 29.08 -38.26
C GLY A 67 -13.93 28.07 -39.05
N ALA A 68 -13.95 26.77 -38.74
CA ALA A 68 -13.35 25.77 -39.62
C ALA A 68 -14.13 25.73 -40.96
N LYS A 69 -13.56 26.39 -41.98
CA LYS A 69 -14.07 26.36 -43.36
C LYS A 69 -14.17 24.91 -43.84
N LYS A 70 -15.30 24.60 -44.50
CA LYS A 70 -15.54 23.37 -45.25
C LYS A 70 -14.45 23.11 -46.27
#